data_AF-A0A543Q6H9-F1
#
_entry.id   AF-A0A543Q6H9-F1
#
_cell.length_a   1.000
_cell.length_b   1.000
_cell.length_c   1.000
_cell.angle_alpha   90.00
_cell.angle_beta   90.00
_cell.angle_gamma   90.00
#
_symmetry.space_group_name_H-M   'P 1'
#
loop_
_entity.id
_entity.type
_entity.pdbx_description
1 polymer ?
#
loop_
_entity_poly.entity_id
_entity_poly.type
_entity_poly.pdbx_seq_one_letter_code
_entity_poly.pdbx_strand_id
1 'polypeptide(L)'
;MKALKILKDIVLHGILYSLGATVVTWLLVFGVAIYRYHYMGFHPGHIAWLAVKPMPWSETLHQAAHIAGIWAVIALGAGVAITLAFNLFSGLILLVGMAIGHKSKEQPHV
;
A
#
# COMPACT_ATOMS: atom_id res chain seq x y z
N MET A 1 -8.44 -21.82 20.18
CA MET A 1 -7.05 -21.41 19.83
C MET A 1 -6.74 -21.39 18.33
N LYS A 2 -7.31 -22.25 17.47
CA LYS A 2 -7.00 -22.24 16.02
C LYS A 2 -7.38 -20.94 15.28
N ALA A 3 -8.56 -20.36 15.57
CA ALA A 3 -9.03 -19.14 14.93
C ALA A 3 -8.14 -17.90 15.22
N LEU A 4 -7.65 -17.76 16.46
CA LEU A 4 -6.75 -16.67 16.83
C LEU A 4 -5.40 -16.75 16.09
N LYS A 5 -4.89 -17.97 15.87
CA LYS A 5 -3.65 -18.19 15.12
C LYS A 5 -3.80 -17.82 13.64
N ILE A 6 -4.92 -18.19 13.03
CA ILE A 6 -5.26 -17.85 11.64
C ILE A 6 -5.39 -16.33 11.48
N LEU A 7 -6.08 -15.65 12.39
CA LEU A 7 -6.24 -14.20 12.34
C LEU A 7 -4.90 -13.48 12.45
N LYS A 8 -4.02 -13.94 13.36
CA LYS A 8 -2.66 -13.40 13.52
C LYS A 8 -1.82 -13.59 12.26
N ASP A 9 -1.87 -14.77 11.65
CA ASP A 9 -1.11 -15.06 10.42
C ASP A 9 -1.59 -14.19 9.26
N ILE A 10 -2.90 -13.97 9.10
CA ILE A 10 -3.47 -13.10 8.05
C ILE A 10 -3.00 -11.65 8.24
N VAL A 11 -3.09 -11.12 9.46
CA VAL A 11 -2.65 -9.75 9.76
C VAL A 11 -1.15 -9.59 9.53
N LEU A 12 -0.35 -10.57 9.96
CA LEU A 12 1.11 -10.55 9.77
C LEU A 12 1.47 -10.54 8.28
N HIS A 13 0.85 -11.41 7.47
CA HIS A 13 1.09 -11.43 6.03
C HIS A 13 0.66 -10.12 5.36
N GLY A 14 -0.49 -9.55 5.74
CA GLY A 14 -0.94 -8.26 5.21
C GLY A 14 0.01 -7.10 5.52
N ILE A 15 0.57 -7.07 6.74
CA ILE A 15 1.60 -6.09 7.11
C ILE A 15 2.88 -6.31 6.30
N LEU A 16 3.34 -7.56 6.14
CA LEU A 16 4.53 -7.89 5.36
C LEU A 16 4.36 -7.50 3.88
N TYR A 17 3.19 -7.76 3.28
CA TYR A 17 2.89 -7.33 1.93
C TYR A 17 2.87 -5.80 1.81
N SER A 18 2.32 -5.10 2.80
CA SER A 18 2.30 -3.64 2.82
C SER A 18 3.72 -3.05 2.91
N LEU A 19 4.60 -3.67 3.71
CA LEU A 19 6.02 -3.30 3.78
C LEU A 19 6.72 -3.58 2.45
N GLY A 20 6.49 -4.74 1.83
CA GLY A 20 7.04 -5.06 0.51
C GLY A 20 6.59 -4.08 -0.56
N ALA A 21 5.28 -3.79 -0.63
CA ALA A 21 4.70 -2.82 -1.57
C ALA A 21 5.27 -1.41 -1.36
N THR A 22 5.51 -1.02 -0.11
CA THR A 22 6.16 0.25 0.24
C THR A 22 7.56 0.35 -0.34
N VAL A 23 8.39 -0.68 -0.16
CA VAL A 23 9.76 -0.72 -0.69
C VAL A 23 9.76 -0.69 -2.22
N VAL A 24 8.89 -1.48 -2.87
CA VAL A 24 8.75 -1.49 -4.33
C VAL A 24 8.30 -0.12 -4.85
N THR A 25 7.31 0.50 -4.20
CA THR A 25 6.83 1.83 -4.56
C THR A 25 7.94 2.87 -4.41
N TRP A 26 8.70 2.81 -3.32
CA TRP A 26 9.83 3.70 -3.10
C TRP A 26 10.86 3.57 -4.24
N LEU A 27 11.27 2.35 -4.59
CA LEU A 27 12.24 2.11 -5.66
C LEU A 27 11.76 2.62 -7.02
N LEU A 28 10.50 2.36 -7.36
CA LEU A 28 9.90 2.83 -8.62
C LEU A 28 9.85 4.35 -8.70
N VAL A 29 9.34 5.00 -7.66
CA VAL A 29 9.22 6.46 -7.61
C VAL A 29 10.61 7.12 -7.58
N PHE A 30 11.55 6.53 -6.85
CA PHE A 30 12.93 7.00 -6.80
C PHE A 30 13.59 6.95 -8.19
N GLY A 31 13.47 5.83 -8.90
CA GLY A 31 13.98 5.70 -10.27
C GLY A 31 13.33 6.69 -11.24
N VAL A 32 12.01 6.84 -11.20
CA VAL A 32 11.28 7.82 -12.02
C VAL A 32 11.69 9.25 -11.69
N ALA A 33 11.88 9.57 -10.41
CA ALA A 33 12.32 10.89 -9.98
C ALA A 33 13.76 11.20 -10.41
N ILE A 34 14.69 10.24 -10.32
CA ILE A 34 16.05 10.40 -10.87
C ILE A 34 15.98 10.63 -12.38
N TYR A 35 15.23 9.79 -13.10
CA TYR A 35 15.06 9.94 -14.55
C TYR A 35 14.56 11.35 -14.89
N ARG A 36 13.56 11.82 -14.17
CA ARG A 36 12.98 13.15 -14.39
C ARG A 36 13.96 14.27 -14.05
N TYR A 37 14.54 14.30 -12.85
CA TYR A 37 15.33 15.44 -12.39
C TYR A 37 16.71 15.51 -13.00
N HIS A 38 17.34 14.36 -13.25
CA HIS A 38 18.69 14.32 -13.80
C HIS A 38 18.73 14.26 -15.33
N TYR A 39 17.78 13.57 -15.98
CA TYR A 39 17.86 13.39 -17.44
C TYR A 39 16.89 14.29 -18.22
N MET A 40 15.71 14.61 -17.66
CA MET A 40 14.76 15.55 -18.28
C MET A 40 14.85 16.98 -17.72
N GLY A 41 15.56 17.14 -16.60
CA GLY A 41 15.79 18.41 -15.89
C GLY A 41 14.57 18.95 -15.13
N PHE A 42 14.79 20.00 -14.31
CA PHE A 42 13.77 20.60 -13.44
C PHE A 42 13.53 22.10 -13.71
N HIS A 43 12.26 22.51 -13.85
CA HIS A 43 11.85 23.92 -13.75
C HIS A 43 10.73 24.06 -12.70
N PRO A 44 10.93 24.84 -11.61
CA PRO A 44 9.87 25.11 -10.65
C PRO A 44 8.89 26.09 -11.30
N GLY A 45 7.78 25.57 -11.84
CA GLY A 45 6.68 26.39 -12.35
C GLY A 45 6.15 26.03 -13.74
N HIS A 46 6.69 25.02 -14.45
CA HIS A 46 6.20 24.65 -15.78
C HIS A 46 5.82 23.17 -15.90
N ILE A 47 4.78 22.93 -16.69
CA ILE A 47 4.21 21.61 -16.97
C ILE A 47 5.21 20.80 -17.82
N ALA A 48 5.90 19.89 -17.13
CA ALA A 48 6.32 18.55 -17.54
C ALA A 48 7.43 18.31 -18.59
N TRP A 49 7.91 19.23 -19.45
CA TRP A 49 8.76 18.74 -20.57
C TRP A 49 10.03 19.51 -20.95
N LEU A 50 10.35 20.64 -20.35
CA LEU A 50 11.51 21.45 -20.74
C LEU A 50 12.18 22.07 -19.52
N ALA A 51 13.21 21.44 -18.99
CA ALA A 51 14.19 22.18 -18.21
C ALA A 51 15.50 22.24 -18.96
N VAL A 52 16.07 23.44 -19.01
CA VAL A 52 17.23 23.76 -19.83
C VAL A 52 18.51 23.13 -19.30
N LYS A 53 18.54 22.70 -18.03
CA LYS A 53 19.70 22.02 -17.42
C LYS A 53 19.33 20.89 -16.46
N PRO A 54 20.08 19.77 -16.48
CA PRO A 54 19.95 18.69 -15.51
C PRO A 54 20.39 19.14 -14.11
N MET A 55 19.72 18.65 -13.07
CA MET A 55 20.14 18.90 -11.70
C MET A 55 21.46 18.18 -11.38
N PRO A 56 22.32 18.74 -10.52
CA PRO A 56 23.46 18.02 -9.96
C PRO A 56 23.00 16.70 -9.30
N TRP A 57 23.85 15.68 -9.35
CA TRP A 57 23.53 14.36 -8.79
C TRP A 57 23.18 14.41 -7.29
N SER A 58 23.88 15.24 -6.51
CA SER A 58 23.61 15.40 -5.07
C SER A 58 22.19 15.89 -4.79
N GLU A 59 21.74 16.92 -5.53
CA GLU A 59 20.39 17.48 -5.39
C GLU A 59 19.33 16.53 -5.95
N THR A 60 19.62 15.88 -7.08
CA THR A 60 18.73 14.88 -7.70
C THR A 60 18.44 13.75 -6.72
N LEU A 61 19.47 13.15 -6.13
CA LEU A 61 19.31 12.04 -5.19
C LEU A 61 18.53 12.47 -3.95
N HIS A 62 18.81 13.67 -3.42
CA HIS A 62 18.08 14.21 -2.28
C HIS A 62 16.60 14.41 -2.58
N GLN A 63 16.27 15.06 -3.70
CA GLN A 63 14.89 15.35 -4.09
C GLN A 63 14.13 14.09 -4.49
N ALA A 64 14.78 13.15 -5.19
CA ALA A 64 14.22 11.86 -5.53
C ALA A 64 13.93 11.02 -4.28
N ALA A 65 14.86 10.96 -3.32
CA ALA A 65 14.67 10.23 -2.07
C ALA A 65 13.52 10.83 -1.24
N HIS A 66 13.43 12.15 -1.17
CA HIS A 66 12.35 12.84 -0.47
C HIS A 66 10.98 12.51 -1.05
N ILE A 67 10.82 12.60 -2.38
CA ILE A 67 9.54 12.31 -3.05
C ILE A 67 9.21 10.82 -2.97
N ALA A 68 10.18 9.95 -3.22
CA ALA A 68 10.00 8.51 -3.04
C ALA A 68 9.57 8.18 -1.61
N GLY A 69 10.12 8.87 -0.60
CA GLY A 69 9.73 8.76 0.79
C GLY A 69 8.26 9.09 1.04
N ILE A 70 7.76 10.21 0.51
CA ILE A 70 6.34 10.59 0.63
C ILE A 70 5.43 9.51 0.02
N TRP A 71 5.77 9.04 -1.19
CA TRP A 71 5.01 7.99 -1.86
C TRP A 71 5.05 6.65 -1.11
N ALA A 72 6.18 6.32 -0.51
CA ALA A 72 6.33 5.13 0.33
C ALA A 72 5.43 5.19 1.57
N VAL A 73 5.35 6.34 2.26
CA VAL A 73 4.44 6.53 3.40
C VAL A 73 2.99 6.37 2.98
N ILE A 74 2.61 6.94 1.84
CA ILE A 74 1.25 6.79 1.28
C ILE A 74 0.96 5.32 0.96
N ALA A 75 1.88 4.62 0.29
CA ALA A 75 1.73 3.20 -0.05
C ALA A 75 1.60 2.32 1.20
N LEU A 76 2.39 2.59 2.24
CA LEU A 76 2.29 1.89 3.52
C LEU A 76 0.92 2.12 4.17
N GLY A 77 0.48 3.38 4.26
CA GLY A 77 -0.81 3.74 4.83
C GLY A 77 -1.98 3.09 4.07
N ALA A 78 -1.94 3.13 2.74
CA ALA A 78 -2.94 2.49 1.89
C ALA A 78 -2.93 0.97 2.05
N GLY A 79 -1.76 0.32 2.05
CA GLY A 79 -1.64 -1.13 2.23
C GLY A 79 -2.19 -1.61 3.57
N VAL A 80 -1.88 -0.90 4.65
CA VAL A 80 -2.41 -1.19 6.00
C VAL A 80 -3.92 -0.96 6.06
N ALA A 81 -4.43 0.15 5.49
CA ALA A 81 -5.86 0.44 5.47
C ALA A 81 -6.65 -0.62 4.68
N ILE A 82 -6.14 -1.05 3.53
CA ILE A 82 -6.73 -2.13 2.72
C ILE A 82 -6.73 -3.44 3.51
N THR A 83 -5.62 -3.78 4.17
CA THR A 83 -5.51 -4.98 5.02
C THR A 83 -6.55 -4.97 6.13
N LEU A 84 -6.75 -3.83 6.80
CA LEU A 84 -7.76 -3.67 7.85
C LEU A 84 -9.18 -3.79 7.28
N ALA A 85 -9.46 -3.14 6.15
CA ALA A 85 -10.76 -3.20 5.49
C ALA A 85 -11.12 -4.65 5.11
N PHE A 86 -10.20 -5.38 4.46
CA PHE A 86 -10.43 -6.79 4.10
C PHE A 86 -10.70 -7.66 5.33
N ASN A 87 -9.98 -7.45 6.43
CA ASN A 87 -10.22 -8.19 7.68
C ASN A 87 -11.61 -7.89 8.27
N LEU A 88 -12.04 -6.62 8.29
CA LEU A 88 -13.37 -6.23 8.76
C LEU A 88 -14.48 -6.84 7.89
N PHE A 89 -14.37 -6.73 6.57
CA PHE A 89 -15.36 -7.31 5.64
C PHE A 89 -15.41 -8.84 5.74
N SER A 90 -14.26 -9.50 5.82
CA SER A 90 -14.19 -10.96 5.97
C SER A 90 -14.82 -11.41 7.28
N GLY A 91 -14.56 -10.71 8.38
CA GLY A 91 -15.18 -10.97 9.69
C GLY A 91 -16.71 -10.82 9.66
N LEU A 92 -17.20 -9.76 9.01
CA LEU A 92 -18.64 -9.52 8.81
C LEU A 92 -19.31 -10.65 8.01
N ILE A 93 -18.72 -11.07 6.89
CA ILE A 93 -19.24 -12.18 6.07
C ILE A 93 -19.31 -13.48 6.89
N LEU A 94 -18.28 -13.75 7.68
CA LEU A 94 -18.20 -14.96 8.51
C LEU A 94 -19.26 -14.97 9.61
N LEU A 95 -19.50 -13.81 10.26
CA LEU A 95 -20.58 -13.64 11.25
C LEU A 95 -21.97 -13.79 10.62
N VAL A 96 -22.20 -13.22 9.44
CA VAL A 96 -23.46 -13.37 8.69
C VAL A 96 -23.68 -14.83 8.31
N GLY A 97 -22.65 -15.52 7.80
CA GLY A 97 -22.72 -16.95 7.48
C GLY A 97 -23.06 -17.81 8.68
N MET A 98 -22.47 -17.53 9.85
CA MET A 98 -22.83 -18.19 11.11
C MET A 98 -24.28 -17.91 11.52
N ALA A 99 -24.75 -16.67 11.41
CA ALA A 99 -26.13 -16.31 11.76
C ALA A 99 -27.17 -17.02 10.87
N ILE A 100 -26.90 -17.11 9.55
CA ILE A 100 -27.76 -17.83 8.61
C ILE A 100 -27.72 -19.34 8.87
N GLY A 101 -26.53 -19.91 9.09
CA GLY A 101 -26.36 -21.33 9.40
C GLY A 101 -26.97 -21.73 10.74
N HIS A 102 -26.97 -20.84 11.73
CA HIS A 102 -27.62 -21.06 13.02
C HIS A 102 -29.14 -21.07 12.89
N LYS A 103 -29.73 -20.12 12.13
CA LYS A 103 -31.16 -20.12 11.83
C LYS A 103 -31.62 -21.38 11.06
N SER A 104 -30.78 -21.92 10.18
CA SER A 104 -31.08 -23.15 9.44
C SER A 104 -31.17 -24.40 10.34
N LYS A 105 -30.40 -24.44 11.43
CA LYS A 105 -30.42 -25.57 12.38
C LYS A 105 -31.56 -25.54 13.40
N GLU A 106 -32.24 -24.40 13.56
CA GLU A 106 -33.37 -24.24 14.49
C GLU A 106 -34.74 -24.53 13.85
N GLN A 107 -34.81 -24.73 12.53
CA GLN A 107 -36.05 -25.18 11.90
C GLN A 107 -36.21 -26.69 12.11
N PRO A 108 -37.21 -27.17 12.87
CA PRO A 108 -37.49 -28.60 12.94
C PRO A 108 -37.91 -29.07 11.56
N HIS A 109 -37.23 -30.09 11.04
CA HIS A 109 -37.70 -30.84 9.90
C HIS A 109 -39.07 -31.44 10.28
N VAL A 110 -40.14 -30.86 9.73
CA VAL A 110 -41.50 -31.43 9.75
C VAL A 110 -41.55 -32.60 8.79
#